data_AF-A0A920AWX6-F1
#
_entry.id   AF-A0A920AWX6-F1
#
_cell.length_a   1.000
_cell.length_b   1.000
_cell.length_c   1.000
_cell.angle_alpha   90.00
_cell.angle_beta   90.00
_cell.angle_gamma   90.00
#
_symmetry.space_group_name_H-M   'P 1'
#
loop_
_entity.id
_entity.type
_entity.pdbx_description
1 polymer ?
#
loop_
_entity_poly.entity_id
_entity_poly.type
_entity_poly.pdbx_seq_one_letter_code
_entity_poly.pdbx_strand_id
1 'polypeptide(L)' 'MKMVAEGYIATKKAYLLNEESDKKVKIPIIDAVYKILYKKRSARKIFKELSDIIS' A
#
# COMPACT_ATOMS: atom_id res chain seq x y z
N MET A 1 13.23 -5.35 15.59
CA MET A 1 13.32 -4.67 14.28
C MET A 1 13.00 -5.56 13.07
N LYS A 2 13.23 -6.88 13.10
CA LYS A 2 12.94 -7.80 11.96
C LYS A 2 11.49 -7.68 11.44
N MET A 3 10.52 -7.66 12.35
CA MET A 3 9.09 -7.56 12.01
C MET A 3 8.69 -6.26 11.27
N VAL A 4 9.38 -5.14 11.53
CA VAL A 4 9.13 -3.87 10.82
C VAL A 4 9.67 -3.92 9.38
N ALA A 5 10.86 -4.52 9.19
CA ALA A 5 11.45 -4.72 7.88
C ALA A 5 10.63 -5.72 7.04
N GLU A 6 10.11 -6.77 7.68
CA GLU A 6 9.16 -7.70 7.05
C GLU A 6 7.90 -6.99 6.57
N GLY A 7 7.31 -6.12 7.40
CA GLY A 7 6.14 -5.31 7.00
C GLY A 7 6.42 -4.40 5.79
N TYR A 8 7.59 -3.76 5.75
CA TYR A 8 8.03 -2.97 4.60
C TYR A 8 8.07 -3.83 3.33
N ILE A 9 8.82 -4.95 3.36
CA ILE A 9 8.96 -5.86 2.21
C ILE A 9 7.63 -6.49 1.80
N ALA A 10 6.81 -6.91 2.77
CA ALA A 10 5.52 -7.54 2.54
C ALA A 10 4.57 -6.60 1.78
N THR A 11 4.57 -5.30 2.12
CA THR A 11 3.76 -4.29 1.41
C THR A 11 4.13 -4.22 -0.07
N LYS A 12 5.43 -4.18 -0.41
CA LYS A 12 5.89 -4.17 -1.80
C LYS A 12 5.49 -5.44 -2.54
N LYS A 13 5.70 -6.61 -1.92
CA LYS A 13 5.35 -7.90 -2.51
C LYS A 13 3.85 -8.02 -2.78
N ALA A 14 3.02 -7.65 -1.81
CA ALA A 14 1.57 -7.73 -1.94
C ALA A 14 1.03 -6.77 -3.02
N TYR A 15 1.58 -5.56 -3.14
CA TYR A 15 1.23 -4.64 -4.22
C TYR A 15 1.58 -5.21 -5.59
N LEU A 16 2.83 -5.68 -5.76
CA LEU A 16 3.29 -6.23 -7.05
C LEU A 16 2.52 -7.48 -7.46
N LEU A 17 2.25 -8.38 -6.51
CA LEU A 17 1.46 -9.60 -6.74
C LEU A 17 0.07 -9.26 -7.33
N ASN A 18 -0.58 -8.22 -6.82
CA ASN A 18 -1.88 -7.79 -7.33
C ASN A 18 -1.78 -7.08 -8.69
N GLU A 19 -0.67 -6.40 -8.98
CA GLU A 19 -0.44 -5.74 -10.27
C GLU A 19 -0.10 -6.73 -11.38
N GLU A 20 0.63 -7.81 -11.05
CA GLU A 20 1.01 -8.90 -11.96
C GLU A 20 -0.12 -9.92 -12.16
N SER A 21 -1.14 -9.92 -11.29
CA SER A 21 -2.31 -10.78 -11.40
C SER A 21 -3.22 -10.37 -12.57
N ASP A 22 -3.68 -11.36 -13.35
CA ASP A 22 -4.71 -11.18 -14.39
C ASP A 22 -6.03 -10.63 -13.82
N LYS A 23 -6.30 -10.94 -12.55
CA LYS A 23 -7.47 -10.45 -11.82
C LYS A 23 -7.01 -9.45 -10.76
N LYS A 24 -7.08 -8.17 -11.11
CA LYS A 24 -6.77 -7.09 -10.17
C LYS A 24 -7.86 -6.98 -9.10
N VAL A 25 -7.46 -7.09 -7.84
CA VAL A 25 -8.32 -6.91 -6.67
C VAL A 25 -8.15 -5.49 -6.13
N LYS A 26 -9.23 -4.91 -5.60
CA LYS A 26 -9.14 -3.63 -4.89
C LYS A 26 -8.43 -3.84 -3.55
N ILE A 27 -7.24 -3.27 -3.42
CA ILE A 27 -6.40 -3.33 -2.22
C ILE A 27 -6.09 -1.91 -1.68
N PRO A 28 -7.11 -1.11 -1.33
CA PRO A 28 -6.95 0.33 -1.06
C PRO A 28 -5.93 0.63 0.05
N ILE A 29 -5.88 -0.21 1.09
CA ILE A 29 -4.94 -0.06 2.21
C ILE A 29 -3.50 -0.31 1.75
N ILE A 30 -3.24 -1.40 1.03
CA ILE A 30 -1.90 -1.76 0.57
C ILE A 30 -1.38 -0.72 -0.44
N ASP A 31 -2.24 -0.25 -1.36
CA ASP A 31 -1.87 0.80 -2.32
C ASP A 31 -1.53 2.12 -1.61
N ALA A 32 -2.32 2.52 -0.62
CA ALA A 32 -2.03 3.70 0.20
C ALA A 32 -0.68 3.59 0.91
N VAL A 33 -0.41 2.46 1.59
CA VAL A 33 0.86 2.25 2.29
C VAL A 33 2.03 2.17 1.29
N TYR A 34 1.85 1.53 0.13
CA TYR A 34 2.87 1.48 -0.93
C TYR A 34 3.23 2.86 -1.47
N LYS A 35 2.23 3.73 -1.70
CA LYS A 35 2.43 5.13 -2.12
C LYS A 35 3.24 5.93 -1.11
N ILE A 36 3.04 5.70 0.18
CA ILE A 36 3.79 6.38 1.25
C ILE A 36 5.24 5.88 1.30
N LEU A 37 5.42 4.55 1.40
CA LEU A 37 6.73 3.95 1.63
C LEU A 37 7.65 4.01 0.41
N TYR A 38 7.13 3.74 -0.80
CA TYR A 38 7.95 3.56 -2.00
C TYR A 38 7.88 4.74 -2.96
N LYS A 39 6.73 5.43 -3.04
CA LYS A 39 6.56 6.63 -3.89
C LYS A 39 6.83 7.94 -3.13
N LYS A 40 7.26 7.87 -1.85
CA LYS A 40 7.58 9.00 -0.96
C LYS A 40 6.48 10.07 -0.94
N ARG A 41 5.22 9.66 -1.06
CA ARG A 41 4.08 10.58 -1.00
C ARG A 41 3.79 10.99 0.45
N SER A 42 3.19 12.16 0.62
CA SER A 42 2.79 12.65 1.95
C SER A 42 1.75 11.73 2.58
N ALA A 43 2.10 11.13 3.73
CA ALA A 43 1.21 10.24 4.47
C ALA A 43 -0.12 10.89 4.83
N ARG A 44 -0.12 12.17 5.24
CA ARG A 44 -1.33 12.92 5.59
C ARG A 44 -2.31 12.99 4.42
N LYS A 45 -1.82 13.27 3.20
CA LYS A 45 -2.67 13.36 2.01
C LYS A 45 -3.25 11.99 1.64
N ILE A 46 -2.38 10.97 1.60
CA ILE A 46 -2.78 9.61 1.22
C ILE A 46 -3.76 8.99 2.22
N PHE A 47 -3.60 9.21 3.52
CA PHE A 47 -4.56 8.71 4.50
C PHE A 47 -5.90 9.43 4.46
N LYS A 48 -5.92 10.73 4.10
CA LYS A 48 -7.17 11.43 3.83
C LYS A 48 -7.90 10.81 2.64
N GLU A 49 -7.20 10.63 1.51
CA GLU A 49 -7.73 9.94 0.33
C GLU A 49 -8.22 8.53 0.67
N LEU A 50 -7.49 7.78 1.50
CA LEU A 50 -7.88 6.44 1.93
C LEU A 50 -9.14 6.46 2.79
N SER A 51 -9.27 7.44 3.70
CA SER A 51 -10.46 7.61 4.53
C SER A 51 -11.69 7.83 3.66
N ASP A 52 -11.59 8.67 2.63
CA ASP A 52 -12.69 8.95 1.70
C ASP A 52 -13.09 7.72 0.86
N ILE A 53 -12.20 6.73 0.71
CA ILE A 53 -12.47 5.49 -0.04
C ILE A 53 -13.15 4.41 0.83
N ILE A 54 -12.87 4.40 2.14
CA ILE A 54 -13.32 3.34 3.08
C ILE A 54 -14.54 3.78 3.89
N SER A 55 -14.76 5.10 4.03
CA SER A 55 -15.97 5.66 4.67
C SER A 55 -17.19 5.50 3.78
#